data_AF-A0A328PT20-F1
#
_entry.id   AF-A0A328PT20-F1
#
_cell.length_a   1.000
_cell.length_b   1.000
_cell.length_c   1.000
_cell.angle_alpha   90.00
_cell.angle_beta   90.00
_cell.angle_gamma   90.00
#
_symmetry.space_group_name_H-M   'P 1'
#
loop_
_entity.id
_entity.type
_entity.pdbx_description
1 polymer ?
#
loop_
_entity_poly.entity_id
_entity_poly.type
_entity_poly.pdbx_seq_one_letter_code
_entity_poly.pdbx_strand_id
1 'polypeptide(L)'
;MLTVEDLEEAEALQTIVLPLIVPTVEEVLTSKNLDLSKSDLNACYSKPLINEKTGKEQSWYDVQLTVDSKDYLPSRKEWFYMATDNGYLFKACFVGKKIKKLSTFEDKRIIGMWIKNRLFAWEALDKFDFVNQDKRRMGIVTKEALDYYGGDTIFIKKTNKTKKDNHGIARDVWFIYFPHEIN
;
A
#
# COMPACT_ATOMS: atom_id res chain seq x y z
N MET A 1 24.84 5.05 5.17
CA MET A 1 23.38 5.20 5.25
C MET A 1 22.81 4.18 4.28
N LEU A 2 21.79 3.40 4.65
CA LEU A 2 21.21 2.42 3.72
C LEU A 2 20.50 3.18 2.59
N THR A 3 20.90 2.98 1.34
CA THR A 3 20.28 3.62 0.16
C THR A 3 19.18 2.73 -0.45
N VAL A 4 18.50 3.23 -1.48
CA VAL A 4 17.54 2.41 -2.26
C VAL A 4 18.29 1.36 -3.07
N GLU A 5 19.41 1.73 -3.69
CA GLU A 5 20.25 0.81 -4.47
C GLU A 5 20.78 -0.34 -3.59
N ASP A 6 21.24 -0.02 -2.36
CA ASP A 6 21.64 -1.03 -1.36
C ASP A 6 20.53 -2.06 -1.09
N LEU A 7 19.27 -1.62 -1.13
CA LEU A 7 18.09 -2.43 -0.86
C LEU A 7 17.63 -3.20 -2.08
N GLU A 8 17.75 -2.64 -3.28
CA GLU A 8 17.46 -3.32 -4.55
C GLU A 8 18.43 -4.49 -4.76
N GLU A 9 19.72 -4.29 -4.50
CA GLU A 9 20.78 -5.31 -4.63
C GLU A 9 20.83 -6.29 -3.45
N ALA A 10 20.16 -5.97 -2.32
CA ALA A 10 20.16 -6.85 -1.15
C ALA A 10 19.51 -8.22 -1.46
N GLU A 11 20.13 -9.26 -0.89
CA GLU A 11 19.60 -10.62 -0.90
C GLU A 11 18.15 -10.67 -0.39
N ALA A 12 17.29 -11.32 -1.18
CA ALA A 12 15.90 -11.56 -0.82
C ALA A 12 15.81 -12.81 0.07
N LEU A 13 15.62 -12.62 1.38
CA LEU A 13 15.35 -13.73 2.29
C LEU A 13 13.93 -14.27 2.12
N GLN A 14 13.02 -13.41 1.67
CA GLN A 14 11.63 -13.71 1.35
C GLN A 14 11.10 -12.64 0.40
N THR A 15 10.29 -13.03 -0.58
CA THR A 15 9.54 -12.10 -1.43
C THR A 15 8.05 -12.41 -1.34
N ILE A 16 7.28 -11.36 -1.11
CA ILE A 16 5.82 -11.38 -1.10
C ILE A 16 5.36 -10.65 -2.34
N VAL A 17 4.52 -11.31 -3.11
CA VAL A 17 3.90 -10.75 -4.32
C VAL A 17 2.45 -10.41 -3.99
N LEU A 18 2.05 -9.17 -4.23
CA LEU A 18 0.72 -8.63 -3.94
C LEU A 18 0.06 -8.16 -5.24
N PRO A 19 -0.69 -9.03 -5.94
CA PRO A 19 -1.53 -8.61 -7.05
C PRO A 19 -2.60 -7.63 -6.57
N LEU A 20 -2.75 -6.52 -7.29
CA LEU A 20 -3.71 -5.47 -6.97
C LEU A 20 -5.07 -5.80 -7.58
N ILE A 21 -5.98 -6.29 -6.74
CA ILE A 21 -7.35 -6.56 -7.16
C ILE A 21 -8.12 -5.23 -7.21
N VAL A 22 -8.54 -4.84 -8.41
CA VAL A 22 -9.26 -3.59 -8.69
C VAL A 22 -10.40 -3.80 -9.69
N PRO A 23 -11.45 -2.98 -9.65
CA PRO A 23 -12.54 -3.05 -10.64
C PRO A 23 -12.10 -2.57 -12.02
N THR A 24 -12.89 -2.84 -13.05
CA THR A 24 -12.78 -2.15 -14.35
C THR A 24 -13.44 -0.77 -14.30
N VAL A 25 -13.12 0.09 -15.26
CA VAL A 25 -13.84 1.36 -15.48
C VAL A 25 -15.33 1.09 -15.71
N GLU A 26 -15.67 0.07 -16.49
CA GLU A 26 -17.08 -0.32 -16.73
C GLU A 26 -17.80 -0.68 -15.43
N GLU A 27 -17.18 -1.49 -14.56
CA GLU A 27 -17.76 -1.85 -13.26
C GLU A 27 -17.99 -0.61 -12.38
N VAL A 28 -17.07 0.35 -12.39
CA VAL A 28 -17.21 1.62 -11.67
C VAL A 28 -18.37 2.47 -12.21
N LEU A 29 -18.55 2.54 -13.52
CA LEU A 29 -19.58 3.37 -14.15
C LEU A 29 -20.98 2.77 -14.05
N THR A 30 -21.09 1.44 -14.13
CA THR A 30 -22.38 0.73 -14.24
C THR A 30 -22.92 0.26 -12.89
N SER A 31 -22.05 -0.05 -11.92
CA SER A 31 -22.46 -0.63 -10.64
C SER A 31 -22.78 0.44 -9.60
N LYS A 32 -24.06 0.57 -9.24
CA LYS A 32 -24.51 1.43 -8.13
C LYS A 32 -23.96 0.97 -6.77
N ASN A 33 -23.83 -0.35 -6.57
CA ASN A 33 -23.37 -0.98 -5.33
C ASN A 33 -22.11 -1.81 -5.61
N LEU A 34 -21.04 -1.16 -6.09
CA LEU A 34 -19.78 -1.85 -6.35
C LEU A 34 -19.16 -2.33 -5.03
N ASP A 35 -18.91 -3.63 -4.91
CA ASP A 35 -18.19 -4.20 -3.77
C ASP A 35 -16.68 -4.00 -3.92
N LEU A 36 -16.13 -3.12 -3.10
CA LEU A 36 -14.69 -2.83 -3.04
C LEU A 36 -14.02 -3.43 -1.80
N SER A 37 -14.69 -4.36 -1.10
CA SER A 37 -14.18 -4.97 0.13
C SER A 37 -12.89 -5.77 -0.05
N LYS A 38 -12.64 -6.26 -1.28
CA LYS A 38 -11.43 -6.99 -1.67
C LYS A 38 -10.40 -6.14 -2.39
N SER A 39 -10.69 -4.87 -2.64
CA SER A 39 -9.78 -3.98 -3.35
C SER A 39 -8.96 -3.18 -2.36
N ASP A 40 -7.75 -3.66 -2.08
CA ASP A 40 -6.88 -3.11 -1.05
C ASP A 40 -6.59 -1.61 -1.24
N LEU A 41 -6.42 -1.16 -2.49
CA LEU A 41 -6.18 0.26 -2.83
C LEU A 41 -7.45 1.12 -2.74
N ASN A 42 -8.62 0.50 -2.88
CA ASN A 42 -9.92 1.17 -2.83
C ASN A 42 -10.63 0.99 -1.49
N ALA A 43 -9.95 0.46 -0.47
CA ALA A 43 -10.52 0.19 0.85
C ALA A 43 -11.14 1.43 1.52
N CYS A 44 -10.72 2.64 1.15
CA CYS A 44 -11.31 3.90 1.60
C CYS A 44 -12.78 4.07 1.19
N TYR A 45 -13.20 3.52 0.04
CA TYR A 45 -14.57 3.64 -0.48
C TYR A 45 -15.54 2.64 0.19
N SER A 46 -15.03 1.63 0.89
CA SER A 46 -15.82 0.63 1.62
C SER A 46 -16.14 1.03 3.06
N LYS A 47 -15.78 2.26 3.48
CA LYS A 47 -15.94 2.77 4.84
C LYS A 47 -16.92 3.96 4.86
N PRO A 48 -17.56 4.25 6.01
CA PRO A 48 -18.37 5.46 6.16
C PRO A 48 -17.55 6.73 5.87
N LEU A 49 -18.17 7.73 5.22
CA LEU A 49 -17.51 9.00 4.85
C LEU A 49 -16.96 9.76 6.06
N ILE A 50 -17.58 9.58 7.23
CA ILE A 50 -17.12 10.10 8.51
C ILE A 50 -16.96 8.92 9.44
N ASN A 51 -15.79 8.80 10.05
CA ASN A 51 -15.56 7.80 11.08
C ASN A 51 -16.31 8.20 12.36
N GLU A 52 -17.41 7.51 12.66
CA GLU A 52 -18.30 7.81 13.79
C GLU A 52 -17.58 7.92 15.14
N LYS A 53 -16.49 7.16 15.35
CA LYS A 53 -15.76 7.13 16.62
C LYS A 53 -14.82 8.33 16.79
N THR A 54 -14.30 8.86 15.69
CA THR A 54 -13.25 9.90 15.73
C THR A 54 -13.71 11.24 15.16
N GLY A 55 -14.87 11.27 14.49
CA GLY A 55 -15.36 12.44 13.76
C GLY A 55 -14.55 12.81 12.52
N LYS A 56 -13.53 12.02 12.16
CA LYS A 56 -12.63 12.32 11.03
C LYS A 56 -13.23 11.86 9.72
N GLU A 57 -13.04 12.67 8.68
CA GLU A 57 -13.39 12.31 7.31
C GLU A 57 -12.55 11.12 6.82
N GLN A 58 -13.16 10.31 5.96
CA GLN A 58 -12.53 9.14 5.37
C GLN A 58 -11.49 9.57 4.34
N SER A 59 -10.22 9.44 4.73
CA SER A 59 -9.07 9.72 3.86
C SER A 59 -9.13 8.86 2.59
N TRP A 60 -8.88 9.48 1.44
CA TRP A 60 -8.73 8.77 0.17
C TRP A 60 -7.47 7.89 0.15
N TYR A 61 -6.42 8.27 0.87
CA TYR A 61 -5.19 7.47 1.03
C TYR A 61 -5.30 6.27 1.99
N ASP A 62 -6.50 5.96 2.51
CA ASP A 62 -6.69 4.81 3.40
C ASP A 62 -6.78 3.52 2.58
N VAL A 63 -5.65 2.80 2.52
CA VAL A 63 -5.50 1.51 1.83
C VAL A 63 -5.32 0.38 2.84
N GLN A 64 -5.57 -0.86 2.42
CA GLN A 64 -5.41 -2.03 3.27
C GLN A 64 -4.62 -3.13 2.56
N LEU A 65 -3.31 -2.98 2.39
CA LEU A 65 -2.49 -4.03 1.77
C LEU A 65 -2.56 -5.32 2.58
N THR A 66 -3.30 -6.28 2.05
CA THR A 66 -3.54 -7.59 2.61
C THR A 66 -2.47 -8.52 2.11
N VAL A 67 -1.79 -9.18 3.03
CA VAL A 67 -0.69 -10.08 2.75
C VAL A 67 -1.12 -11.51 3.04
N ASP A 68 -1.15 -12.32 1.98
CA ASP A 68 -1.27 -13.76 2.05
C ASP A 68 0.09 -14.39 1.79
N SER A 69 0.75 -14.84 2.84
CA SER A 69 2.07 -15.48 2.79
C SER A 69 1.99 -16.79 3.56
N LYS A 70 2.48 -17.87 2.94
CA LYS A 70 2.66 -19.17 3.60
C LYS A 70 3.85 -19.16 4.55
N ASP A 71 4.83 -18.30 4.28
CA ASP A 71 6.00 -18.12 5.12
C ASP A 71 5.69 -17.28 6.36
N TYR A 72 6.55 -17.41 7.36
CA TYR A 72 6.46 -16.67 8.62
C TYR A 72 6.47 -15.15 8.36
N LEU A 73 5.49 -14.45 8.96
CA LEU A 73 5.45 -13.00 9.01
C LEU A 73 5.61 -12.52 10.45
N PRO A 74 6.49 -11.54 10.72
CA PRO A 74 6.73 -11.05 12.07
C PRO A 74 5.46 -10.51 12.72
N SER A 75 5.34 -10.71 14.03
CA SER A 75 4.22 -10.19 14.79
C SER A 75 4.29 -8.66 14.92
N ARG A 76 3.21 -8.03 15.39
CA ARG A 76 3.21 -6.58 15.66
C ARG A 76 4.32 -6.12 16.63
N LYS A 77 4.76 -7.00 17.54
CA LYS A 77 5.85 -6.70 18.50
C LYS A 77 7.22 -6.70 17.82
N GLU A 78 7.36 -7.47 16.74
CA GLU A 78 8.55 -7.58 15.91
C GLU A 78 8.44 -6.61 14.73
N TRP A 79 8.19 -5.35 15.05
CA TRP A 79 8.15 -4.29 14.03
C TRP A 79 9.51 -4.20 13.31
N PHE A 80 9.46 -3.73 12.07
CA PHE A 80 10.60 -3.60 11.18
C PHE A 80 10.57 -2.26 10.46
N TYR A 81 11.68 -1.89 9.81
CA TYR A 81 11.70 -0.74 8.91
C TYR A 81 11.18 -1.16 7.53
N MET A 82 10.24 -0.42 6.97
CA MET A 82 9.83 -0.55 5.59
C MET A 82 10.43 0.61 4.79
N ALA A 83 11.12 0.29 3.71
CA ALA A 83 11.68 1.23 2.76
C ALA A 83 10.92 1.14 1.44
N THR A 84 10.53 2.28 0.86
CA THR A 84 9.95 2.32 -0.49
C THR A 84 11.04 2.52 -1.54
N ASP A 85 10.76 2.07 -2.77
CA ASP A 85 11.57 2.33 -3.98
C ASP A 85 11.81 3.83 -4.28
N ASN A 86 11.02 4.75 -3.74
CA ASN A 86 11.26 6.19 -3.83
C ASN A 86 11.88 6.81 -2.56
N GLY A 87 12.42 5.98 -1.67
CA GLY A 87 13.30 6.41 -0.57
C GLY A 87 12.62 6.77 0.75
N TYR A 88 11.31 6.55 0.91
CA TYR A 88 10.70 6.67 2.24
C TYR A 88 11.13 5.52 3.14
N LEU A 89 11.31 5.82 4.43
CA LEU A 89 11.64 4.83 5.46
C LEU A 89 10.76 5.06 6.69
N PHE A 90 10.00 4.05 7.09
CA PHE A 90 9.05 4.15 8.21
C PHE A 90 8.94 2.84 8.99
N LYS A 91 8.39 2.88 10.21
CA LYS A 91 8.18 1.66 10.99
C LYS A 91 6.89 0.99 10.54
N ALA A 92 6.99 -0.31 10.30
CA ALA A 92 5.89 -1.12 9.86
C ALA A 92 5.77 -2.42 10.67
N CYS A 93 4.61 -3.04 10.57
CA CYS A 93 4.34 -4.35 11.11
C CYS A 93 3.23 -5.05 10.34
N PHE A 94 3.16 -6.37 10.48
CA PHE A 94 1.99 -7.12 10.07
C PHE A 94 1.00 -7.25 11.22
N VAL A 95 -0.28 -6.97 10.94
CA VAL A 95 -1.38 -7.05 11.91
C VAL A 95 -2.41 -8.05 11.42
N GLY A 96 -2.96 -8.85 12.34
CA GLY A 96 -3.96 -9.87 12.03
C GLY A 96 -3.50 -11.27 12.41
N LYS A 97 -4.42 -12.25 12.35
CA LYS A 97 -4.14 -13.65 12.66
C LYS A 97 -4.02 -14.48 11.39
N LYS A 98 -5.15 -14.79 10.75
CA LYS A 98 -5.22 -15.57 9.50
C LYS A 98 -4.87 -14.72 8.27
N ILE A 99 -5.51 -13.57 8.17
CA ILE A 99 -5.24 -12.57 7.14
C ILE A 99 -4.34 -11.52 7.79
N LYS A 100 -3.16 -11.28 7.21
CA LYS A 100 -2.23 -10.27 7.67
C LYS A 100 -2.42 -9.01 6.84
N LYS A 101 -2.29 -7.84 7.47
CA LYS A 101 -2.30 -6.54 6.82
C LYS A 101 -1.01 -5.82 7.15
N LEU A 102 -0.40 -5.20 6.16
CA LEU A 102 0.72 -4.29 6.39
C LEU A 102 0.19 -3.01 7.03
N SER A 103 0.80 -2.59 8.13
CA SER A 103 0.39 -1.42 8.90
C SER A 103 1.61 -0.63 9.34
N THR A 104 1.45 0.68 9.50
CA THR A 104 2.51 1.61 9.92
C THR A 104 2.24 2.17 11.30
N PHE A 105 3.28 2.69 11.97
CA PHE A 105 3.14 3.28 13.31
C PHE A 105 2.96 4.80 13.26
N GLU A 106 3.66 5.49 12.36
CA GLU A 106 3.72 6.95 12.31
C GLU A 106 2.54 7.58 11.55
N ASP A 107 2.39 7.26 10.26
CA ASP A 107 1.28 7.74 9.43
C ASP A 107 0.66 6.57 8.66
N LYS A 108 -0.62 6.29 8.96
CA LYS A 108 -1.39 5.22 8.32
C LYS A 108 -1.63 5.47 6.83
N ARG A 109 -1.44 6.70 6.36
CA ARG A 109 -1.65 7.10 4.96
C ARG A 109 -0.39 6.94 4.12
N ILE A 110 0.79 6.73 4.70
CA ILE A 110 2.07 6.78 3.96
C ILE A 110 2.11 5.78 2.78
N ILE A 111 1.56 4.58 2.97
CA ILE A 111 1.47 3.56 1.92
C ILE A 111 0.50 4.01 0.83
N GLY A 112 -0.69 4.49 1.20
CA GLY A 112 -1.66 4.98 0.23
C GLY A 112 -1.18 6.22 -0.51
N MET A 113 -0.48 7.14 0.15
CA MET A 113 0.16 8.30 -0.46
C MET A 113 1.23 7.87 -1.46
N TRP A 114 2.07 6.91 -1.10
CA TRP A 114 3.11 6.38 -1.98
C TRP A 114 2.50 5.80 -3.28
N ILE A 115 1.49 4.95 -3.18
CA ILE A 115 0.88 4.29 -4.34
C ILE A 115 0.02 5.26 -5.15
N LYS A 116 -0.92 5.95 -4.50
CA LYS A 116 -1.93 6.75 -5.20
C LYS A 116 -1.37 8.04 -5.78
N ASN A 117 -0.41 8.69 -5.12
CA ASN A 117 0.26 9.85 -5.74
C ASN A 117 1.10 9.43 -6.94
N ARG A 118 1.65 8.20 -6.95
CA ARG A 118 2.34 7.66 -8.13
C ARG A 118 1.37 7.52 -9.29
N LEU A 119 0.24 6.85 -9.09
CA LEU A 119 -0.79 6.70 -10.13
C LEU A 119 -1.33 8.06 -10.60
N PHE A 120 -1.55 9.02 -9.70
CA PHE A 120 -1.93 10.39 -10.04
C PHE A 120 -0.85 11.10 -10.88
N ALA A 121 0.43 10.97 -10.52
CA ALA A 121 1.53 11.58 -11.26
C ALA A 121 1.69 11.02 -12.67
N TRP A 122 1.21 9.79 -12.90
CA TRP A 122 1.07 9.18 -14.22
C TRP A 122 -0.22 9.56 -14.93
N GLU A 123 -1.05 10.46 -14.38
CA GLU A 123 -2.35 10.85 -14.92
C GLU A 123 -3.36 9.69 -15.05
N ALA A 124 -3.14 8.59 -14.31
CA ALA A 124 -3.99 7.40 -14.35
C ALA A 124 -5.29 7.55 -13.53
N LEU A 125 -5.37 8.55 -12.66
CA LEU A 125 -6.52 8.80 -11.76
C LEU A 125 -6.56 10.24 -11.27
N ASP A 126 -7.72 10.66 -10.75
CA ASP A 126 -7.88 11.96 -10.07
C ASP A 126 -7.48 11.86 -8.59
N LYS A 127 -6.86 12.92 -8.08
CA LYS A 127 -6.41 13.02 -6.68
C LYS A 127 -7.46 13.68 -5.79
N PHE A 128 -7.65 13.12 -4.61
CA PHE A 128 -8.51 13.67 -3.55
C PHE A 128 -7.83 13.56 -2.19
N ASP A 129 -8.20 14.42 -1.24
CA ASP A 129 -7.79 14.27 0.15
C ASP A 129 -8.76 13.34 0.89
N PHE A 130 -10.07 13.48 0.62
CA PHE A 130 -11.15 12.75 1.27
C PHE A 130 -12.11 12.14 0.26
N VAL A 131 -12.69 10.99 0.61
CA VAL A 131 -13.58 10.24 -0.28
C VAL A 131 -14.84 11.02 -0.67
N ASN A 132 -15.36 11.86 0.23
CA ASN A 132 -16.54 12.68 -0.03
C ASN A 132 -16.35 13.76 -1.12
N GLN A 133 -15.10 14.09 -1.47
CA GLN A 133 -14.77 15.00 -2.56
C GLN A 133 -14.94 14.32 -3.93
N ASP A 134 -14.79 12.99 -3.97
CA ASP A 134 -14.87 12.19 -5.20
C ASP A 134 -16.31 11.82 -5.55
N LYS A 135 -17.10 12.82 -5.94
CA LYS A 135 -18.52 12.64 -6.29
C LYS A 135 -18.75 11.82 -7.57
N ARG A 136 -17.72 11.69 -8.40
CA ARG A 136 -17.77 11.02 -9.71
C ARG A 136 -17.03 9.69 -9.73
N ARG A 137 -16.43 9.28 -8.60
CA ARG A 137 -15.68 8.03 -8.44
C ARG A 137 -14.42 7.96 -9.32
N MET A 138 -13.83 9.12 -9.63
CA MET A 138 -12.64 9.25 -10.49
C MET A 138 -11.33 8.92 -9.76
N GLY A 139 -11.36 8.84 -8.42
CA GLY A 139 -10.23 8.42 -7.61
C GLY A 139 -10.21 6.93 -7.28
N ILE A 140 -11.16 6.14 -7.80
CA ILE A 140 -11.15 4.68 -7.69
C ILE A 140 -10.05 4.16 -8.64
N VAL A 141 -9.11 3.39 -8.09
CA VAL A 141 -8.10 2.71 -8.90
C VAL A 141 -8.78 1.60 -9.68
N THR A 142 -8.64 1.58 -11.01
CA THR A 142 -9.21 0.57 -11.91
C THR A 142 -8.12 -0.25 -12.59
N LYS A 143 -8.50 -1.34 -13.25
CA LYS A 143 -7.58 -2.15 -14.08
C LYS A 143 -6.91 -1.30 -15.15
N GLU A 144 -7.70 -0.49 -15.84
CA GLU A 144 -7.23 0.40 -16.91
C GLU A 144 -6.23 1.44 -16.38
N ALA A 145 -6.40 1.92 -15.15
CA ALA A 145 -5.44 2.82 -14.52
C ALA A 145 -4.12 2.11 -14.19
N LEU A 146 -4.17 0.84 -13.76
CA LEU A 146 -2.97 0.02 -13.52
C LEU A 146 -2.27 -0.38 -14.82
N ASP A 147 -3.03 -0.72 -15.86
CA ASP A 147 -2.52 -1.02 -17.20
C ASP A 147 -1.85 0.20 -17.82
N TYR A 148 -2.47 1.39 -17.70
CA TYR A 148 -1.90 2.65 -18.14
C TYR A 148 -0.63 3.02 -17.35
N TYR A 149 -0.62 2.72 -16.05
CA TYR A 149 0.59 2.79 -15.23
C TYR A 149 1.61 1.69 -15.57
N GLY A 150 1.28 0.64 -16.32
CA GLY A 150 2.25 -0.41 -16.67
C GLY A 150 2.55 -1.40 -15.55
N GLY A 151 1.62 -1.64 -14.62
CA GLY A 151 1.80 -2.67 -13.60
C GLY A 151 0.66 -2.77 -12.59
N ASP A 152 0.33 -4.01 -12.21
CA ASP A 152 -0.75 -4.32 -11.26
C ASP A 152 -0.26 -5.04 -10.01
N THR A 153 1.06 -5.13 -9.80
CA THR A 153 1.63 -5.98 -8.76
C THR A 153 2.62 -5.21 -7.90
N ILE A 154 2.41 -5.26 -6.57
CA ILE A 154 3.34 -4.74 -5.58
C ILE A 154 4.18 -5.88 -5.04
N PHE A 155 5.46 -5.61 -4.80
CA PHE A 155 6.37 -6.58 -4.22
C PHE A 155 6.88 -6.09 -2.87
N ILE A 156 6.97 -7.00 -1.91
CA ILE A 156 7.61 -6.75 -0.63
C ILE A 156 8.73 -7.77 -0.43
N LYS A 157 9.97 -7.28 -0.38
CA LYS A 157 11.17 -8.06 -0.16
C LYS A 157 11.65 -7.93 1.28
N LYS A 158 11.72 -9.04 2.01
CA LYS A 158 12.52 -9.12 3.24
C LYS A 158 14.00 -9.19 2.85
N THR A 159 14.79 -8.18 3.23
CA THR A 159 16.21 -8.14 2.89
C THR A 159 17.06 -8.78 3.97
N ASN A 160 18.34 -9.06 3.66
CA ASN A 160 19.36 -9.39 4.66
C ASN A 160 19.92 -8.17 5.41
N LYS A 161 19.39 -6.97 5.19
CA LYS A 161 19.86 -5.72 5.81
C LYS A 161 19.12 -5.45 7.12
N THR A 162 19.83 -4.80 8.04
CA THR A 162 19.27 -4.32 9.31
C THR A 162 19.62 -2.85 9.55
N LYS A 163 18.80 -2.17 10.35
CA LYS A 163 19.03 -0.80 10.82
C LYS A 163 18.82 -0.73 12.33
N LYS A 164 19.72 -0.07 13.05
CA LYS A 164 19.55 0.17 14.49
C LYS A 164 18.44 1.19 14.75
N ASP A 165 17.57 0.89 15.71
CA ASP A 165 16.58 1.83 16.21
C ASP A 165 17.18 2.82 17.22
N ASN A 166 16.34 3.71 17.76
CA ASN A 166 16.78 4.75 18.71
C ASN A 166 17.31 4.19 20.04
N HIS A 167 17.14 2.88 20.30
CA HIS A 167 17.68 2.18 21.46
C HIS A 167 18.88 1.29 21.08
N GLY A 168 19.37 1.39 19.84
CA GLY A 168 20.49 0.60 19.34
C GLY A 168 20.13 -0.84 18.95
N ILE A 169 18.85 -1.22 18.98
CA ILE A 169 18.40 -2.57 18.64
C ILE A 169 18.36 -2.70 17.11
N ALA A 170 19.00 -3.73 16.57
CA ALA A 170 18.93 -4.03 15.14
C ALA A 170 17.51 -4.48 14.75
N ARG A 171 16.97 -3.88 13.70
CA ARG A 171 15.66 -4.19 13.14
C ARG A 171 15.82 -4.56 11.68
N ASP A 172 15.06 -5.55 11.23
CA ASP A 172 15.01 -5.92 9.81
C ASP A 172 14.61 -4.71 8.97
N VAL A 173 15.15 -4.65 7.75
CA VAL A 173 14.71 -3.71 6.73
C VAL A 173 14.02 -4.50 5.62
N TRP A 174 12.76 -4.18 5.40
CA TRP A 174 11.94 -4.69 4.31
C TRP A 174 11.86 -3.61 3.24
N PHE A 175 11.83 -4.04 1.98
CA PHE A 175 11.76 -3.17 0.82
C PHE A 175 10.45 -3.41 0.09
N ILE A 176 9.64 -2.36 -0.08
CA ILE A 176 8.39 -2.40 -0.84
C ILE A 176 8.56 -1.58 -2.11
N TYR A 177 8.18 -2.15 -3.24
CA TYR A 177 8.32 -1.50 -4.53
C TYR A 177 7.12 -1.81 -5.42
N PHE A 178 6.81 -0.86 -6.30
CA PHE A 178 5.73 -0.95 -7.26
C PHE A 178 6.31 -0.62 -8.63
N PRO A 179 6.76 -1.66 -9.38
CA PRO A 179 7.40 -1.46 -10.68
C PRO A 179 6.49 -0.73 -11.66
N HIS A 180 7.10 0.06 -12.52
CA HIS A 180 6.49 0.60 -13.72
C HIS A 180 7.17 -0.08 -14.91
N GLU A 181 6.44 -0.90 -15.67
CA GLU A 181 6.93 -1.43 -16.94
C GLU A 181 6.47 -0.51 -18.06
N ILE A 182 7.42 0.03 -18.84
CA ILE A 182 7.09 0.75 -20.07
C ILE A 182 6.78 -0.32 -21.12
N ASN A 183 5.49 -0.49 -21.44
CA ASN A 183 5.04 -1.26 -22.61
C ASN A 183 5.38 -0.54 -23.92
#